data_AF-A0A958J707-F1
#
_entry.id   AF-A0A958J707-F1
#
_cell.length_a   1.000
_cell.length_b   1.000
_cell.length_c   1.000
_cell.angle_alpha   90.00
_cell.angle_beta   90.00
_cell.angle_gamma   90.00
#
_symmetry.space_group_name_H-M   'P 1'
#
loop_
_entity.id
_entity.type
_entity.pdbx_description
1 polymer ?
#
loop_
_entity_poly.entity_id
_entity_poly.type
_entity_poly.pdbx_seq_one_letter_code
_entity_poly.pdbx_strand_id
1 'polypeptide(L)'
;MLKLIIEKELRETIGSSRFAISFGICALLIILAFYVGARNYQVTRAQYEAALAENLRQMEGITDWMMVDQHIFLPPLPIAALVTGIANDIGRT
;
A
#
# COMPACT_ATOMS: atom_id res chain seq x y z
N MET A 1 -36.18 25.63 -7.13
CA MET A 1 -36.76 24.40 -7.70
C MET A 1 -35.74 23.27 -7.72
N LEU A 2 -34.67 23.34 -8.53
CA LEU A 2 -33.63 22.29 -8.64
C LEU A 2 -32.97 21.88 -7.31
N LYS A 3 -32.56 22.86 -6.47
CA LYS A 3 -31.96 22.60 -5.15
C LYS A 3 -32.88 21.77 -4.23
N LEU A 4 -34.18 22.08 -4.25
CA LEU A 4 -35.19 21.43 -3.40
C LEU A 4 -35.45 19.99 -3.85
N ILE A 5 -35.40 19.75 -5.15
CA ILE A 5 -35.49 18.41 -5.74
C ILE A 5 -34.26 17.59 -5.35
N ILE A 6 -33.05 18.13 -5.54
CA ILE A 6 -31.80 17.44 -5.18
C ILE A 6 -31.78 17.10 -3.70
N GLU A 7 -32.14 18.03 -2.81
CA GLU A 7 -32.16 17.80 -1.37
C GLU A 7 -33.12 16.69 -0.96
N LYS A 8 -34.29 16.61 -1.63
CA LYS A 8 -35.28 15.57 -1.37
C LYS A 8 -34.76 14.19 -1.80
N GLU A 9 -34.24 14.08 -3.02
CA GLU A 9 -33.71 12.83 -3.57
C GLU A 9 -32.48 12.32 -2.79
N LEU A 10 -31.61 13.23 -2.33
CA LEU A 10 -30.47 12.87 -1.49
C LEU A 10 -30.93 12.33 -0.14
N ARG A 11 -31.91 12.98 0.50
CA ARG A 11 -32.44 12.56 1.80
C ARG A 11 -33.14 11.20 1.71
N GLU A 12 -33.85 10.95 0.62
CA GLU A 12 -34.49 9.67 0.35
C GLU A 12 -33.45 8.55 0.11
N THR A 13 -32.39 8.85 -0.64
CA THR A 13 -31.30 7.92 -0.89
C THR A 13 -30.52 7.60 0.39
N ILE A 14 -30.18 8.61 1.19
CA ILE A 14 -29.44 8.45 2.46
C ILE A 14 -30.28 7.74 3.52
N GLY A 15 -31.60 7.99 3.53
CA GLY A 15 -32.54 7.33 4.45
C GLY A 15 -32.83 5.86 4.11
N SER A 16 -32.40 5.39 2.93
CA SER A 16 -32.60 4.01 2.51
C SER A 16 -31.72 3.06 3.33
N SER A 17 -32.30 1.99 3.87
CA SER A 17 -31.58 0.95 4.61
C SER A 17 -30.47 0.30 3.76
N ARG A 18 -30.68 0.20 2.44
CA ARG A 18 -29.66 -0.33 1.50
C ARG A 18 -28.43 0.56 1.44
N PHE A 19 -28.61 1.88 1.47
CA PHE A 19 -27.50 2.84 1.49
C PHE A 19 -26.71 2.75 2.79
N ALA A 20 -27.40 2.68 3.93
CA ALA A 20 -26.73 2.55 5.23
C ALA A 20 -25.88 1.27 5.31
N ILE A 21 -26.39 0.14 4.81
CA ILE A 21 -25.66 -1.13 4.79
C ILE A 21 -24.46 -1.06 3.85
N SER A 22 -24.64 -0.60 2.62
CA SER A 22 -23.54 -0.53 1.65
C SER A 22 -22.46 0.47 2.09
N PHE A 23 -22.87 1.63 2.62
CA PHE A 23 -21.96 2.62 3.18
C PHE A 23 -21.16 2.05 4.36
N GLY A 24 -21.82 1.34 5.28
CA GLY A 24 -21.17 0.71 6.42
C GLY A 24 -20.13 -0.34 5.99
N ILE A 25 -20.48 -1.19 5.03
CA ILE A 25 -19.56 -2.19 4.47
C ILE A 25 -18.37 -1.49 3.79
N CYS A 26 -18.61 -0.50 2.94
CA CYS A 26 -17.53 0.24 2.27
C CYS A 26 -16.61 0.95 3.26
N ALA A 27 -17.17 1.62 4.26
CA ALA A 27 -16.38 2.29 5.30
C ALA A 27 -15.49 1.29 6.07
N LEU A 28 -16.05 0.14 6.42
CA LEU A 28 -15.30 -0.93 7.11
C LEU A 28 -14.19 -1.49 6.21
N LEU A 29 -14.47 -1.72 4.92
CA LEU A 29 -13.48 -2.19 3.96
C LEU A 29 -12.35 -1.18 3.76
N ILE A 30 -12.64 0.12 3.73
CA ILE A 30 -11.62 1.17 3.65
C ILE A 30 -10.69 1.09 4.86
N ILE A 31 -11.24 1.01 6.08
CA ILE A 31 -10.44 0.88 7.31
C ILE A 31 -9.58 -0.40 7.27
N LEU A 32 -10.17 -1.53 6.84
CA LEU A 32 -9.46 -2.79 6.70
C LEU A 32 -8.31 -2.68 5.69
N ALA A 33 -8.52 -1.99 4.57
CA ALA A 33 -7.49 -1.78 3.55
C ALA A 33 -6.30 -0.99 4.12
N PHE A 34 -6.55 0.05 4.92
CA PHE A 34 -5.48 0.77 5.62
C PHE A 34 -4.75 -0.11 6.64
N TYR A 35 -5.47 -0.94 7.40
CA TYR A 35 -4.86 -1.86 8.36
C TYR A 35 -3.94 -2.88 7.67
N VAL A 36 -4.43 -3.51 6.60
CA VAL A 36 -3.64 -4.47 5.82
C VAL A 36 -2.46 -3.79 5.14
N GLY A 37 -2.64 -2.60 4.58
CA GLY A 37 -1.56 -1.80 3.97
C GLY A 37 -0.45 -1.47 4.97
N ALA A 38 -0.81 -1.05 6.19
CA ALA A 38 0.17 -0.78 7.26
C ALA A 38 0.96 -2.03 7.65
N ARG A 39 0.29 -3.18 7.74
CA ARG A 39 0.96 -4.46 8.05
C ARG A 39 1.88 -4.91 6.92
N ASN A 40 1.45 -4.77 5.66
CA ASN A 40 2.28 -5.09 4.50
C ASN A 40 3.53 -4.21 4.44
N TYR A 41 3.41 -2.90 4.76
CA TYR A 41 4.56 -2.01 4.83
C TYR A 41 5.63 -2.50 5.82
N GLN A 42 5.23 -2.98 7.00
CA GLN A 42 6.15 -3.54 7.99
C GLN A 42 6.85 -4.79 7.46
N VAL A 43 6.13 -5.67 6.76
CA VAL A 43 6.71 -6.87 6.15
C VAL A 43 7.74 -6.50 5.08
N THR A 44 7.41 -5.55 4.19
CA THR A 44 8.35 -5.11 3.14
C THR A 44 9.55 -4.38 3.73
N ARG A 45 9.40 -3.61 4.83
CA ARG A 45 10.53 -3.03 5.58
C ARG A 45 11.46 -4.11 6.10
N ALA A 46 10.92 -5.15 6.72
CA ALA A 46 11.73 -6.26 7.23
C ALA A 46 12.46 -7.01 6.11
N GLN A 47 11.81 -7.22 4.96
CA GLN A 47 12.44 -7.82 3.77
C GLN A 47 13.59 -6.96 3.23
N TYR A 48 13.38 -5.65 3.14
CA TYR A 48 14.42 -4.69 2.72
C TYR A 48 15.63 -4.72 3.67
N GLU A 49 15.39 -4.72 4.99
CA GLU A 49 16.48 -4.76 5.98
C GLU A 49 17.25 -6.09 5.94
N ALA A 50 16.56 -7.21 5.75
CA ALA A 50 17.19 -8.51 5.58
C ALA A 50 18.05 -8.58 4.29
N ALA A 51 17.54 -8.03 3.18
CA ALA A 51 18.28 -7.98 1.93
C ALA A 51 19.54 -7.09 2.04
N LEU A 52 19.44 -5.96 2.73
CA LEU A 52 20.57 -5.06 2.98
C LEU A 52 21.64 -5.73 3.86
N ALA A 53 21.22 -6.43 4.92
CA ALA A 53 22.15 -7.16 5.79
C ALA A 53 22.89 -8.27 5.03
N GLU A 54 22.19 -9.02 4.17
CA GLU A 54 22.81 -10.06 3.35
C GLU A 54 23.77 -9.47 2.29
N ASN A 55 23.39 -8.35 1.67
CA ASN A 55 24.27 -7.66 0.71
C ASN A 55 25.58 -7.20 1.37
N LEU A 56 25.49 -6.57 2.55
CA LEU A 56 26.67 -6.19 3.33
C LEU A 56 27.55 -7.39 3.70
N ARG A 57 26.93 -8.51 4.11
CA ARG A 57 27.65 -9.74 4.45
C ARG A 57 28.37 -10.35 3.25
N GLN A 58 27.78 -10.28 2.05
CA GLN A 58 28.44 -10.70 0.82
C GLN A 58 29.63 -9.81 0.47
N MET A 59 29.52 -8.50 0.71
CA MET A 59 30.62 -7.55 0.48
C MET A 59 31.78 -7.72 1.46
N GLU A 60 31.54 -8.11 2.71
CA GLU A 60 32.61 -8.35 3.70
C GLU A 60 33.63 -9.42 3.27
N GLY A 61 33.22 -10.37 2.41
CA GLY A 61 34.09 -11.43 1.90
C GLY A 61 34.81 -11.10 0.59
N ILE A 62 34.53 -9.96 -0.03
CA ILE A 62 35.04 -9.61 -1.36
C ILE A 62 36.26 -8.70 -1.22
N THR A 63 37.43 -9.20 -1.64
CA THR A 63 38.70 -8.45 -1.64
C THR A 63 39.07 -7.87 -3.01
N ASP A 64 38.36 -8.27 -4.07
CA ASP A 64 38.60 -7.82 -5.45
C ASP A 64 37.39 -7.03 -5.96
N TRP A 65 37.64 -5.80 -6.41
CA TRP A 65 36.63 -4.89 -6.96
C TRP A 65 35.93 -5.47 -8.20
N MET A 66 36.59 -6.36 -8.95
CA MET A 66 35.99 -7.00 -10.13
C MET A 66 34.93 -8.07 -9.78
N MET A 67 34.84 -8.50 -8.52
CA MET A 67 33.86 -9.48 -8.04
C MET A 67 32.62 -8.85 -7.40
N VAL A 68 32.55 -7.51 -7.34
CA VAL A 68 31.40 -6.80 -6.74
C VAL A 68 30.24 -6.77 -7.74
N ASP A 69 29.29 -7.69 -7.58
CA ASP A 69 27.99 -7.68 -8.26
C ASP A 69 26.89 -7.56 -7.20
N GLN A 70 26.39 -6.33 -6.98
CA GLN A 70 25.42 -6.03 -5.93
C GLN A 70 24.12 -5.48 -6.53
N HIS A 71 23.00 -6.08 -6.15
CA HIS A 71 21.67 -5.56 -6.44
C HIS A 71 21.25 -4.58 -5.35
N ILE A 72 20.98 -3.33 -5.74
CA ILE A 72 20.54 -2.27 -4.81
C ILE A 72 19.02 -2.25 -4.77
N PHE A 73 18.46 -2.74 -3.67
CA PHE A 73 17.03 -2.63 -3.41
C PHE A 73 16.68 -1.19 -3.01
N LEU A 74 15.52 -0.68 -3.44
CA LEU A 74 15.03 0.63 -3.01
C LEU A 74 14.25 0.52 -1.70
N PRO A 75 14.30 1.54 -0.83
CA PRO A 75 13.53 1.54 0.41
C PRO A 75 12.02 1.54 0.10
N PRO A 76 11.22 0.81 0.91
CA PRO A 76 9.77 0.76 0.73
C PRO A 76 9.12 2.11 1.08
N LEU A 77 8.16 2.52 0.26
CA LEU A 77 7.35 3.71 0.49
C LEU A 77 6.02 3.31 1.16
N PRO A 78 5.56 4.02 2.21
CA PRO A 78 4.29 3.69 2.87
C PRO A 78 3.08 3.69 1.93
N ILE A 79 3.05 4.61 0.97
CA ILE A 79 1.95 4.74 0.00
C ILE A 79 1.94 3.55 -1.00
N ALA A 80 3.10 2.96 -1.29
CA ALA A 80 3.18 1.78 -2.16
C ALA A 80 2.50 0.55 -1.55
N ALA A 81 2.38 0.48 -0.22
CA ALA A 81 1.68 -0.61 0.45
C ALA A 81 0.15 -0.56 0.27
N LEU A 82 -0.39 0.61 -0.11
CA LEU A 82 -1.81 0.80 -0.45
C LEU A 82 -2.07 0.63 -1.96
N VAL A 83 -1.06 0.90 -2.80
CA VAL A 83 -1.16 0.88 -4.26
C VAL A 83 -0.14 -0.11 -4.84
N THR A 84 -0.32 -1.39 -4.53
CA THR A 84 0.58 -2.47 -4.94
C THR A 84 0.63 -2.64 -6.46
N GLY A 85 -0.51 -2.42 -7.15
CA GLY A 85 -0.63 -2.60 -8.59
C GLY A 85 0.13 -1.58 -9.45
N ILE A 86 0.31 -0.35 -8.97
CA ILE A 86 1.07 0.68 -9.71
C ILE A 86 2.53 0.68 -9.26
N ALA A 87 2.80 0.47 -7.97
CA ALA A 87 4.15 0.58 -7.42
C ALA A 87 5.10 -0.55 -7.87
N ASN A 88 4.59 -1.76 -8.12
CA ASN A 88 5.39 -2.87 -8.65
C ASN A 88 5.70 -2.74 -10.15
N ASP A 89 4.85 -2.03 -10.89
CA ASP A 89 4.94 -1.91 -12.36
C ASP A 89 5.97 -0.86 -12.83
N ILE A 90 6.46 -0.03 -11.90
CA ILE A 90 7.52 0.97 -12.16
C ILE A 90 8.94 0.38 -12.05
N GLY A 91 9.08 -0.94 -12.08
CA GLY A 91 10.39 -1.61 -12.05
C GLY A 91 11.14 -1.47 -10.72
N ARG A 92 10.40 -1.38 -9.60
CA ARG A 92 10.97 -1.40 -8.24
C ARG A 92 11.22 -2.86 -7.81
N THR A 93 12.14 -3.54 -8.46
CA THR A 93 12.68 -4.84 -8.02
C THR A 93 13.94 -4.66 -7.19
#